data_AF-A0A2V9FWY4-F1
#
_entry.id   AF-A0A2V9FWY4-F1
#
_cell.length_a   1.000
_cell.length_b   1.000
_cell.length_c   1.000
_cell.angle_alpha   90.00
_cell.angle_beta   90.00
_cell.angle_gamma   90.00
#
_symmetry.space_group_name_H-M   'P 1'
#
loop_
_entity.id
_entity.type
_entity.pdbx_description
1 polymer ?
#
loop_
_entity_poly.entity_id
_entity_poly.type
_entity_poly.pdbx_seq_one_letter_code
_entity_poly.pdbx_strand_id
1 'polypeptide(L)'
;MKILALGFLFLMLSGAPALQAQDACPPGLPLGTNCLPGRDTHGAFFLIAVPTGYNGRLVLWNHGYSLPPPAPLTAADLFPGAPVVLQLGFAVAASSYRPDAIGLGGWAAKDG
;
A
#
# COMPACT_ATOMS: atom_id res chain seq x y z
N MET A 1 -7.01 48.26 -23.27
CA MET A 1 -6.24 47.04 -23.62
C MET A 1 -6.04 46.22 -22.35
N LYS A 2 -7.01 45.39 -21.93
CA LYS A 2 -7.11 43.94 -22.22
C LYS A 2 -5.83 43.14 -21.94
N ILE A 3 -5.32 43.15 -20.70
CA ILE A 3 -4.35 42.15 -20.24
C ILE A 3 -4.60 41.82 -18.76
N LEU A 4 -5.81 41.37 -18.41
CA LEU A 4 -6.14 40.98 -17.03
C LEU A 4 -7.14 39.81 -17.03
N ALA A 5 -6.78 38.68 -17.66
CA ALA A 5 -7.65 37.50 -17.69
C ALA A 5 -6.93 36.16 -17.86
N LEU A 6 -5.60 36.10 -17.76
CA LEU A 6 -4.83 34.89 -18.08
C LEU A 6 -4.02 34.30 -16.90
N GLY A 7 -4.25 34.78 -15.67
CA GLY A 7 -3.52 34.30 -14.48
C GLY A 7 -4.22 33.19 -13.70
N PHE A 8 -5.52 33.00 -13.87
CA PHE A 8 -6.33 32.15 -12.97
C PHE A 8 -6.54 30.72 -13.46
N LEU A 9 -6.10 30.37 -14.67
CA LEU A 9 -6.36 29.05 -15.26
C LEU A 9 -5.21 28.04 -15.05
N PHE A 10 -4.14 28.40 -14.35
CA PHE A 10 -2.98 27.51 -14.18
C PHE A 10 -2.94 26.77 -12.82
N LEU A 11 -3.90 27.03 -11.92
CA LEU A 11 -3.90 26.44 -10.57
C LEU A 11 -4.74 25.14 -10.43
N MET A 12 -5.31 24.61 -11.52
CA MET A 12 -6.19 23.43 -11.47
C MET A 12 -5.53 22.14 -11.99
N LEU A 13 -4.23 22.17 -12.33
CA LEU A 13 -3.48 21.00 -12.81
C LEU A 13 -2.57 20.36 -11.75
N SER A 14 -2.76 20.67 -10.47
CA SER A 14 -2.20 19.85 -9.39
C SER A 14 -3.04 18.58 -9.26
N GLY A 15 -2.76 17.59 -10.12
CA GLY A 15 -3.29 16.24 -10.00
C GLY A 15 -2.89 15.66 -8.65
N ALA A 16 -3.83 15.65 -7.71
CA ALA A 16 -3.69 14.81 -6.52
C ALA A 16 -3.49 13.37 -7.02
N PRO A 17 -2.51 12.61 -6.51
CA PRO A 17 -2.47 11.18 -6.79
C PRO A 17 -3.86 10.64 -6.44
N ALA A 18 -4.53 10.06 -7.44
CA ALA A 18 -5.78 9.36 -7.21
C ALA A 18 -5.43 8.22 -6.24
N LEU A 19 -5.75 8.39 -4.95
CA LEU A 19 -5.89 7.27 -4.05
C LEU A 19 -6.96 6.41 -4.70
N GLN A 20 -6.54 5.33 -5.38
CA GLN A 20 -7.47 4.36 -5.94
C GLN A 20 -8.45 3.98 -4.82
N ALA A 21 -9.73 3.91 -5.19
CA ALA A 21 -10.82 3.57 -4.28
C ALA A 21 -10.40 2.41 -3.38
N GLN A 22 -10.72 2.52 -2.09
CA GLN A 22 -10.45 1.47 -1.12
C GLN A 22 -11.05 0.16 -1.63
N ASP A 23 -10.21 -0.72 -2.16
CA ASP A 23 -10.60 -2.10 -2.36
C ASP A 23 -10.99 -2.66 -1.00
N ALA A 24 -12.08 -3.43 -0.94
CA ALA A 24 -12.50 -4.10 0.27
C ALA A 24 -11.30 -4.89 0.84
N CYS A 25 -11.18 -4.93 2.18
CA CYS A 25 -10.13 -5.71 2.84
C CYS A 25 -10.07 -7.13 2.25
N PRO A 26 -8.85 -7.67 1.99
CA PRO A 26 -8.71 -9.07 1.63
C PRO A 26 -9.40 -9.97 2.67
N PRO A 27 -10.01 -11.09 2.23
CA PRO A 27 -10.63 -12.02 3.16
C PRO A 27 -9.59 -12.57 4.16
N GLY A 28 -10.04 -12.84 5.38
CA GLY A 28 -9.18 -13.39 6.46
C GLY A 28 -8.71 -12.36 7.49
N LEU A 29 -9.04 -11.07 7.33
CA LEU A 29 -8.81 -10.04 8.34
C LEU A 29 -10.01 -9.92 9.30
N PRO A 30 -9.78 -9.51 10.57
CA PRO A 30 -10.86 -9.28 11.53
C PRO A 30 -11.90 -8.29 11.01
N LEU A 31 -13.18 -8.50 11.38
CA LEU A 31 -14.26 -7.57 11.04
C LEU A 31 -13.98 -6.16 11.58
N GLY A 32 -14.34 -5.15 10.79
CA GLY A 32 -14.10 -3.74 11.14
C GLY A 32 -12.68 -3.25 10.87
N THR A 33 -11.76 -4.12 10.42
CA THR A 33 -10.46 -3.67 9.92
C THR A 33 -10.66 -2.75 8.71
N ASN A 34 -10.03 -1.59 8.74
CA ASN A 34 -9.91 -0.70 7.59
C ASN A 34 -8.62 -1.05 6.82
N CYS A 35 -8.72 -1.24 5.52
CA CYS A 35 -7.57 -1.60 4.69
C CYS A 35 -7.21 -0.49 3.72
N LEU A 36 -5.91 -0.26 3.59
CA LEU A 36 -5.31 0.65 2.64
C LEU A 36 -4.38 -0.15 1.73
N PRO A 37 -4.91 -0.84 0.71
CA PRO A 37 -4.09 -1.44 -0.32
C PRO A 37 -3.58 -0.35 -1.27
N GLY A 38 -2.45 -0.63 -1.91
CA GLY A 38 -1.96 0.25 -2.96
C GLY A 38 -0.75 -0.32 -3.68
N ARG A 39 -0.24 0.48 -4.61
CA ARG A 39 0.98 0.21 -5.36
C ARG A 39 1.82 1.48 -5.41
N ASP A 40 3.10 1.38 -5.10
CA ASP A 40 4.00 2.52 -5.17
C ASP A 40 4.36 2.87 -6.62
N THR A 41 5.07 3.99 -6.80
CA THR A 41 5.50 4.48 -8.13
C THR A 41 6.52 3.58 -8.82
N HIS A 42 7.13 2.64 -8.10
CA HIS A 42 8.10 1.68 -8.62
C HIS A 42 7.52 0.28 -8.84
N GLY A 43 6.22 0.10 -8.56
CA GLY A 43 5.46 -1.09 -8.85
C GLY A 43 5.36 -2.10 -7.69
N ALA A 44 5.87 -1.79 -6.50
CA ALA A 44 5.67 -2.62 -5.31
C ALA A 44 4.25 -2.46 -4.78
N PHE A 45 3.57 -3.56 -4.44
CA PHE A 45 2.26 -3.54 -3.80
C PHE A 45 2.44 -3.42 -2.29
N PHE A 46 1.50 -2.75 -1.63
CA PHE A 46 1.45 -2.69 -0.17
C PHE A 46 0.02 -2.87 0.32
N LEU A 47 -0.08 -3.30 1.58
CA LEU A 47 -1.33 -3.39 2.32
C LEU A 47 -1.10 -2.93 3.75
N ILE A 48 -1.94 -2.00 4.20
CA ILE A 48 -1.98 -1.56 5.60
C ILE A 48 -3.35 -1.91 6.16
N ALA A 49 -3.39 -2.71 7.21
CA ALA A 49 -4.59 -3.08 7.95
C ALA A 49 -4.62 -2.34 9.28
N VAL A 50 -5.69 -1.56 9.51
CA VAL A 50 -5.88 -0.74 10.71
C VAL A 50 -7.14 -1.23 11.45
N PRO A 51 -7.03 -1.71 12.70
CA PRO A 51 -8.19 -2.18 13.45
C PRO A 51 -9.01 -1.01 14.00
N THR A 52 -10.31 -1.22 14.25
CA THR A 52 -11.20 -0.20 14.84
C THR A 52 -10.65 0.37 16.16
N GLY A 53 -10.00 -0.46 16.98
CA GLY A 53 -9.41 -0.09 18.27
C GLY A 53 -7.92 0.26 18.20
N TYR A 54 -7.48 0.93 17.12
CA TYR A 54 -6.06 1.22 16.89
C TYR A 54 -5.40 1.92 18.09
N ASN A 55 -4.33 1.31 18.60
CA ASN A 55 -3.58 1.74 19.78
C ASN A 55 -2.41 2.70 19.46
N GLY A 56 -2.30 3.16 18.20
CA GLY A 56 -1.23 4.06 17.76
C GLY A 56 0.09 3.37 17.40
N ARG A 57 0.16 2.03 17.40
CA ARG A 57 1.42 1.29 17.12
C ARG A 57 1.31 0.42 15.87
N LEU A 58 2.32 0.51 15.01
CA LEU A 58 2.41 -0.25 13.76
C LEU A 58 3.37 -1.45 13.92
N VAL A 59 2.95 -2.61 13.45
CA VAL A 59 3.84 -3.72 13.12
C VAL A 59 4.07 -3.72 11.62
N LEU A 60 5.32 -3.53 11.21
CA LEU A 60 5.74 -3.66 9.82
C LEU A 60 6.30 -5.06 9.60
N TRP A 61 5.69 -5.80 8.68
CA TRP A 61 6.17 -7.11 8.25
C TRP A 61 7.00 -6.96 6.97
N ASN A 62 8.31 -7.09 7.12
CA ASN A 62 9.24 -7.24 6.01
C ASN A 62 9.47 -8.74 5.76
N HIS A 63 8.80 -9.28 4.75
CA HIS A 63 9.01 -10.67 4.35
C HIS A 63 10.38 -10.87 3.67
N GLY A 64 10.87 -12.11 3.66
CA GLY A 64 12.10 -12.50 2.94
C GLY A 64 11.88 -12.62 1.43
N TYR A 65 12.85 -13.18 0.72
CA TYR A 65 12.81 -13.36 -0.75
C TYR A 65 11.51 -13.99 -1.26
N SER A 66 11.05 -13.53 -2.43
CA SER A 66 9.96 -14.17 -3.18
C SER A 66 10.36 -14.32 -4.66
N LEU A 67 10.10 -15.50 -5.23
CA LEU A 67 10.38 -15.78 -6.65
C LEU A 67 9.25 -15.31 -7.59
N PRO A 68 7.96 -15.48 -7.27
CA PRO A 68 6.89 -15.01 -8.14
C PRO A 68 6.96 -13.49 -8.41
N PRO A 69 6.42 -13.03 -9.56
CA PRO A 69 6.19 -11.61 -9.78
C PRO A 69 5.34 -10.99 -8.66
N PRO A 70 5.56 -9.72 -8.30
CA PRO A 70 4.76 -9.06 -7.28
C PRO A 70 3.30 -8.90 -7.74
N ALA A 71 2.39 -9.12 -6.80
CA ALA A 71 0.94 -9.07 -6.98
C ALA A 71 0.30 -8.34 -5.78
N PRO A 72 -0.98 -7.92 -5.89
CA PRO A 72 -1.71 -7.37 -4.74
C PRO A 72 -1.66 -8.28 -3.52
N LEU A 73 -1.40 -7.70 -2.35
CA LEU A 73 -1.23 -8.45 -1.10
C LEU A 73 -2.58 -8.97 -0.58
N THR A 74 -2.52 -10.16 -0.01
CA THR A 74 -3.59 -10.84 0.72
C THR A 74 -3.36 -10.74 2.22
N ALA A 75 -4.33 -11.21 3.02
CA ALA A 75 -4.17 -11.29 4.48
C ALA A 75 -2.98 -12.17 4.89
N ALA A 76 -2.61 -13.18 4.09
CA ALA A 76 -1.47 -14.05 4.36
C ALA A 76 -0.13 -13.33 4.23
N ASP A 77 -0.06 -12.28 3.40
CA ASP A 77 1.15 -11.50 3.17
C ASP A 77 1.44 -10.51 4.32
N LEU A 78 0.45 -10.23 5.18
CA LEU A 78 0.66 -9.41 6.38
C LEU A 78 1.42 -10.14 7.49
N PHE A 79 1.70 -11.45 7.36
CA PHE A 79 2.26 -12.41 8.34
C PHE A 79 1.21 -13.26 9.10
N PRO A 80 1.51 -14.53 9.45
CA PRO A 80 0.51 -15.47 9.99
C PRO A 80 -0.20 -15.03 11.28
N GLY A 81 0.42 -14.20 12.11
CA GLY A 81 -0.16 -13.69 13.36
C GLY A 81 -0.82 -12.32 13.24
N ALA A 82 -0.95 -11.76 12.03
CA ALA A 82 -1.56 -10.45 11.81
C ALA A 82 -2.97 -10.34 12.43
N PRO A 83 -3.88 -11.33 12.35
CA PRO A 83 -5.19 -11.24 12.99
C PRO A 83 -5.13 -11.03 14.51
N VAL A 84 -4.20 -11.68 15.20
CA VAL A 84 -4.01 -11.54 16.65
C VAL A 84 -3.50 -10.15 16.99
N VAL A 85 -2.51 -9.67 16.24
CA VAL A 85 -1.92 -8.34 16.46
C VAL A 85 -2.92 -7.22 16.18
N LEU A 86 -3.78 -7.38 15.17
CA LEU A 86 -4.92 -6.49 14.90
C LEU A 86 -5.93 -6.48 16.07
N GLN A 87 -6.25 -7.64 16.64
CA GLN A 87 -7.12 -7.73 17.82
C GLN A 87 -6.52 -7.08 19.07
N LEU A 88 -5.19 -7.06 19.20
CA LEU A 88 -4.47 -6.33 20.25
C LEU A 88 -4.37 -4.82 19.99
N GLY A 89 -4.98 -4.33 18.90
CA GLY A 89 -5.07 -2.92 18.56
C GLY A 89 -3.89 -2.37 17.75
N PHE A 90 -2.93 -3.19 17.34
CA PHE A 90 -1.85 -2.73 16.47
C PHE A 90 -2.33 -2.66 15.02
N ALA A 91 -1.87 -1.66 14.28
CA ALA A 91 -1.94 -1.73 12.82
C ALA A 91 -0.87 -2.70 12.29
N VAL A 92 -1.11 -3.30 11.13
CA VAL A 92 -0.14 -4.18 10.46
C VAL A 92 0.05 -3.70 9.02
N ALA A 93 1.30 -3.60 8.57
CA ALA A 93 1.61 -3.28 7.18
C ALA A 93 2.59 -4.29 6.59
N ALA A 94 2.46 -4.57 5.29
CA ALA A 94 3.45 -5.30 4.51
C ALA A 94 3.54 -4.72 3.10
N SER A 95 4.63 -5.03 2.41
CA SER A 95 4.82 -4.70 1.00
C SER A 95 5.44 -5.88 0.25
N SER A 96 5.09 -6.04 -1.02
CA SER A 96 5.88 -6.84 -1.95
C SER A 96 7.22 -6.14 -2.24
N TYR A 97 8.15 -6.85 -2.88
CA TYR A 97 9.24 -6.18 -3.60
C TYR A 97 8.71 -5.50 -4.87
N ARG A 98 9.46 -4.51 -5.39
CA ARG A 98 9.27 -4.06 -6.76
C ARG A 98 9.73 -5.17 -7.73
N PRO A 99 9.14 -5.28 -8.94
CA PRO A 99 9.65 -6.23 -9.93
C PRO A 99 11.15 -5.98 -10.20
N ASP A 100 11.92 -7.05 -10.30
CA ASP A 100 13.30 -7.01 -10.75
C ASP A 100 13.40 -6.88 -12.29
N ALA A 101 14.62 -6.92 -12.82
CA ALA A 101 14.87 -6.73 -14.26
C ALA A 101 14.21 -7.77 -15.18
N ILE A 102 13.83 -8.94 -14.64
CA ILE A 102 13.13 -10.00 -15.39
C ILE A 102 11.70 -10.22 -14.89
N GLY A 103 11.19 -9.34 -14.03
CA GLY A 103 9.82 -9.33 -13.55
C GLY A 103 9.54 -10.19 -12.31
N LEU A 104 10.56 -10.68 -11.61
CA LEU A 104 10.40 -11.44 -10.35
C LEU A 104 10.39 -10.50 -9.14
N GLY A 105 9.88 -10.96 -7.99
CA GLY A 105 9.85 -10.18 -6.74
C GLY A 105 11.17 -10.12 -5.98
N GLY A 106 12.33 -10.13 -6.66
CA GLY A 106 13.62 -10.38 -6.02
C GLY A 106 14.24 -9.21 -5.20
N TRP A 107 15.31 -9.52 -4.45
CA TRP A 107 16.07 -8.56 -3.62
C TRP A 107 16.79 -7.45 -4.41
N ALA A 108 16.97 -7.62 -5.72
CA ALA A 108 17.76 -6.74 -6.57
C ALA A 108 16.88 -5.90 -7.48
N ALA A 109 16.36 -4.85 -6.89
CA ALA A 109 15.99 -3.63 -7.58
C ALA A 109 17.17 -3.17 -8.48
N LYS A 110 17.07 -3.27 -9.82
CA LYS A 110 18.03 -2.56 -10.71
C LYS A 110 17.79 -1.07 -10.48
N ASP A 111 18.72 -0.39 -9.82
CA ASP A 111 18.81 1.06 -9.99
C ASP A 111 19.26 1.29 -11.44
N GLY A 112 18.57 2.21 -12.11
CA GLY A 112 18.73 2.49 -13.54
C GLY A 112 20.19 2.56 -13.96
#